data_AF-A0A534PSZ2-F1
#
_entry.id   AF-A0A534PSZ2-F1
#
_cell.length_a   1.000
_cell.length_b   1.000
_cell.length_c   1.000
_cell.angle_alpha   90.00
_cell.angle_beta   90.00
_cell.angle_gamma   90.00
#
_symmetry.space_group_name_H-M   'P 1'
#
loop_
_entity.id
_entity.type
_entity.pdbx_description
1 polymer ?
#
loop_
_entity_poly.entity_id
_entity_poly.type
_entity_poly.pdbx_seq_one_letter_code
_entity_poly.pdbx_strand_id
1 'polypeptide(L)' 'MTRHIEFSPAALAAPEKIHLEARKRFAEIAEGLEGIPETSPFWESVRISRLCLVVRGWSFFYTVQGSTLLVVEVRAK' A
#
# COMPACT_ATOMS: atom_id res chain seq x y z
N MET A 1 0.85 10.52 -13.17
CA MET A 1 1.01 11.06 -11.81
C MET A 1 1.59 9.96 -10.95
N THR A 2 2.74 10.20 -10.31
CA THR A 2 3.36 9.22 -9.41
C THR A 2 2.55 9.11 -8.13
N ARG A 3 2.28 7.88 -7.69
CA ARG A 3 1.51 7.62 -6.46
C ARG A 3 2.41 7.68 -5.22
N HIS A 4 1.92 8.32 -4.16
CA HIS A 4 2.65 8.46 -2.89
C HIS A 4 2.36 7.28 -1.96
N ILE A 5 3.34 6.90 -1.14
CA ILE A 5 3.20 5.83 -0.15
C ILE A 5 3.36 6.45 1.23
N GLU A 6 2.33 6.34 2.05
CA GLU A 6 2.32 6.89 3.40
C GLU A 6 2.12 5.78 4.42
N PHE A 7 2.97 5.79 5.45
CA PHE A 7 2.85 4.89 6.58
C PHE A 7 2.31 5.67 7.76
N SER A 8 1.12 5.30 8.22
CA SER A 8 0.60 5.84 9.49
C SER A 8 1.52 5.45 10.65
N PRO A 9 1.49 6.19 11.78
CA PRO A 9 2.29 5.84 12.95
C PRO A 9 2.04 4.41 13.46
N ALA A 10 0.79 3.92 13.36
CA ALA A 10 0.41 2.56 13.73
C ALA A 10 1.04 1.49 12.82
N ALA A 11 1.50 1.88 11.63
CA ALA A 11 2.16 0.99 10.70
C ALA A 11 3.67 0.83 10.96
N LEU A 12 4.26 1.49 11.96
CA LEU A 12 5.71 1.46 12.24
C LEU A 12 6.16 0.30 13.16
N ALA A 13 5.26 -0.63 13.49
CA ALA A 13 5.54 -1.71 14.43
C ALA A 13 6.44 -2.83 13.88
N ALA A 14 6.65 -2.90 12.56
CA ALA A 14 7.50 -3.92 11.96
C ALA A 14 8.99 -3.58 12.10
N PRO A 15 9.90 -4.57 12.08
CA PRO A 15 11.33 -4.32 12.03
C PRO A 15 11.74 -3.53 10.77
N GLU A 16 12.80 -2.73 10.88
CA GLU A 16 13.29 -1.86 9.80
C GLU A 16 13.53 -2.62 8.47
N LYS A 17 14.13 -3.80 8.53
CA LYS A 17 14.36 -4.64 7.34
C LYS A 17 13.06 -5.02 6.62
N ILE A 18 12.00 -5.26 7.38
CA ILE A 18 10.66 -5.57 6.84
C ILE A 18 10.05 -4.32 6.22
N HIS A 19 10.22 -3.16 6.87
CA HIS A 19 9.80 -1.87 6.31
C HIS A 19 10.48 -1.52 5.00
N LEU A 20 11.79 -1.75 4.90
CA LEU A 20 12.54 -1.48 3.68
C LEU A 20 12.04 -2.34 2.52
N GLU A 21 11.81 -3.63 2.77
CA GLU A 21 11.23 -4.53 1.77
C GLU A 21 9.80 -4.13 1.42
N ALA A 22 8.96 -3.82 2.41
CA ALA A 22 7.59 -3.35 2.19
C ALA A 22 7.55 -2.07 1.34
N ARG A 23 8.42 -1.08 1.61
CA ARG A 23 8.53 0.14 0.79
C ARG A 23 8.86 -0.17 -0.66
N LYS A 24 9.81 -1.08 -0.91
CA LYS A 24 10.14 -1.51 -2.28
C LYS A 24 8.93 -2.13 -2.97
N ARG A 25 8.20 -3.02 -2.29
CA ARG A 25 6.99 -3.64 -2.84
C ARG A 25 5.86 -2.65 -3.09
N PHE A 26 5.66 -1.69 -2.19
CA PHE A 26 4.69 -0.63 -2.42
C PHE A 26 5.07 0.28 -3.59
N ALA A 27 6.37 0.51 -3.83
CA ALA A 27 6.82 1.23 -5.02
C ALA A 27 6.51 0.46 -6.30
N GLU A 28 6.75 -0.86 -6.33
CA GLU A 28 6.37 -1.74 -7.46
C GLU A 28 4.84 -1.70 -7.70
N ILE A 29 4.02 -1.68 -6.64
CA ILE A 29 2.56 -1.52 -6.76
C ILE A 29 2.21 -0.13 -7.31
N ALA A 30 2.80 0.94 -6.76
CA ALA A 30 2.55 2.30 -7.20
C ALA A 30 2.86 2.49 -8.70
N GLU A 31 3.98 1.91 -9.15
CA GLU A 31 4.38 1.88 -10.56
C GLU A 31 3.40 1.08 -11.42
N GLY A 32 3.00 -0.13 -11.00
CA GLY A 32 2.03 -0.94 -11.74
C GLY A 32 0.62 -0.31 -11.83
N LEU A 33 0.32 0.64 -10.96
CA LEU A 33 -0.89 1.45 -11.00
C LEU A 33 -0.77 2.67 -11.92
N GLU A 34 0.44 3.02 -12.37
CA GLU A 34 0.64 4.05 -13.40
C GLU A 34 0.09 3.58 -14.75
N GLY A 35 -0.66 4.45 -15.41
CA GLY A 35 -1.28 4.13 -16.71
C GLY A 35 -2.72 3.60 -16.64
N ILE A 36 -3.25 3.30 -15.46
CA ILE A 36 -4.69 3.04 -15.31
C ILE A 36 -5.44 4.38 -15.36
N PRO A 37 -6.35 4.61 -16.34
CA PRO A 37 -7.10 5.87 -16.44
C PRO A 37 -7.92 6.15 -15.18
N GLU A 38 -8.03 7.41 -14.76
CA GLU A 38 -8.79 7.79 -13.55
C GLU A 38 -10.28 7.42 -13.60
N THR A 39 -10.83 7.29 -14.81
CA THR A 39 -12.21 6.86 -15.07
C THR A 39 -12.39 5.34 -15.08
N SER A 40 -11.32 4.56 -14.89
CA SER A 40 -11.39 3.10 -14.88
C SER A 40 -12.24 2.59 -13.71
N PRO A 41 -13.15 1.62 -13.94
CA PRO A 41 -13.90 0.94 -12.86
C PRO A 41 -13.02 0.27 -11.81
N PHE A 42 -11.75 0.02 -12.15
CA PHE A 42 -10.73 -0.41 -11.20
C PHE A 42 -10.68 0.49 -9.95
N TRP A 43 -10.76 1.81 -10.12
CA TRP A 43 -10.64 2.73 -8.99
C TRP A 43 -11.84 2.67 -8.03
N GLU A 44 -13.02 2.34 -8.55
CA GLU A 44 -14.21 2.11 -7.72
C GLU A 44 -14.07 0.84 -6.89
N SER A 45 -13.52 -0.23 -7.48
CA SER A 45 -13.35 -1.51 -6.78
C SER A 45 -12.31 -1.44 -5.66
N VAL A 46 -11.22 -0.69 -5.85
CA VAL A 46 -10.17 -0.56 -4.83
C VAL A 46 -10.49 0.46 -3.74
N ARG A 47 -11.32 1.48 -4.02
CA ARG A 47 -11.65 2.55 -3.05
C ARG A 47 -12.36 2.04 -1.79
N ILE A 48 -13.21 1.01 -1.94
CA ILE A 48 -13.97 0.41 -0.83
C ILE A 48 -13.21 -0.72 -0.11
N SER A 49 -12.03 -1.06 -0.61
CA SER A 49 -11.31 -2.26 -0.19
C SER A 49 -10.18 -1.92 0.79
N ARG A 50 -10.11 -2.68 1.90
CA ARG A 50 -8.90 -2.75 2.74
C ARG A 50 -7.99 -3.82 2.16
N LEU A 51 -6.94 -3.38 1.47
CA LEU A 51 -5.96 -4.24 0.82
C LEU A 51 -4.88 -4.71 1.80
N CYS A 52 -4.21 -5.82 1.47
CA CYS A 52 -3.16 -6.39 2.30
C CYS A 52 -1.95 -6.77 1.45
N LEU A 53 -0.78 -6.29 1.85
CA LEU A 53 0.50 -6.73 1.34
C LEU A 53 1.19 -7.58 2.40
N VAL A 54 1.57 -8.81 2.06
CA VAL A 54 2.28 -9.71 2.97
C VAL A 54 3.78 -9.71 2.65
N VAL A 55 4.62 -9.41 3.64
CA VAL A 55 6.09 -9.38 3.53
C VAL A 55 6.68 -10.18 4.67
N ARG A 56 7.31 -11.33 4.36
CA ARG A 56 8.01 -12.19 5.35
C ARG A 56 7.23 -12.44 6.64
N GLY A 57 5.94 -12.77 6.53
CA GLY A 57 5.07 -13.03 7.68
C GLY A 57 4.47 -11.79 8.34
N TRP A 58 4.69 -10.59 7.80
CA TRP A 58 4.04 -9.37 8.23
C TRP A 58 2.97 -8.95 7.24
N SER A 59 1.79 -8.59 7.74
CA SER A 59 0.66 -8.11 6.95
C SER A 59 0.57 -6.59 7.08
N PHE A 60 0.76 -5.89 5.97
CA PHE A 60 0.61 -4.44 5.84
C PHE A 60 -0.75 -4.15 5.21
N PHE A 61 -1.68 -3.64 6.00
CA PHE A 61 -3.02 -3.29 5.53
C PHE A 61 -3.03 -1.85 5.07
N TYR A 62 -3.58 -1.62 3.88
CA TYR A 62 -3.57 -0.32 3.22
C TYR A 62 -4.83 -0.05 2.41
N THR A 63 -5.07 1.21 2.14
CA THR A 63 -6.15 1.69 1.27
C THR A 63 -5.58 2.57 0.16
N VAL A 64 -6.24 2.59 -0.99
CA VAL A 64 -5.89 3.51 -2.09
C VAL A 64 -6.79 4.74 -2.00
N GLN A 65 -6.22 5.91 -1.74
CA GLN A 65 -6.93 7.19 -1.61
C GLN A 65 -6.39 8.21 -2.60
N GLY A 66 -7.15 8.51 -3.65
CA GLY A 66 -6.66 9.42 -4.70
C GLY A 66 -5.36 8.90 -5.29
N SER A 67 -4.26 9.66 -5.17
CA SER A 67 -2.90 9.28 -5.58
C SER A 67 -2.07 8.61 -4.47
N THR A 68 -2.64 8.32 -3.29
CA THR A 68 -1.90 7.81 -2.13
C THR A 68 -2.24 6.36 -1.81
N LEU A 69 -1.22 5.54 -1.57
CA LEU A 69 -1.30 4.25 -0.90
C LEU A 69 -1.07 4.48 0.60
N LEU A 70 -2.15 4.50 1.38
CA LEU A 70 -2.09 4.76 2.82
C LEU A 70 -2.05 3.44 3.58
N VAL A 71 -0.92 3.16 4.23
CA VAL A 71 -0.72 2.01 5.10
C VAL A 71 -1.20 2.35 6.50
N VAL A 72 -2.30 1.73 6.91
CA VAL A 72 -3.04 2.07 8.15
C VAL A 72 -2.69 1.15 9.32
N GLU A 73 -2.22 -0.06 9.04
CA GLU A 73 -2.01 -1.07 10.07
C GLU A 73 -1.00 -2.12 9.64
N VAL A 74 -0.23 -2.61 10.61
CA VAL A 74 0.75 -3.67 10.40
C VAL A 74 0.60 -4.74 11.48
N ARG A 75 0.54 -6.02 11.08
CA ARG A 75 0.45 -7.16 11.99
C ARG A 75 1.51 -8.20 11.68
N ALA A 76 2.18 -8.73 12.71
CA ALA A 76 2.90 -9.98 12.59
C ALA A 76 1.88 -11.13 12.49
N LYS A 77 2.22 -12.16 11.70
CA LYS A 77 1.50 -13.43 11.67
C LYS A 77 1.82 -14.27 12.90
#